data_AF-A0A841PQL1-F1
#
_entry.id   AF-A0A841PQL1-F1
#
_cell.length_a   1.000
_cell.length_b   1.000
_cell.length_c   1.000
_cell.angle_alpha   90.00
_cell.angle_beta   90.00
_cell.angle_gamma   90.00
#
_symmetry.space_group_name_H-M   'P 1'
#
loop_
_entity.id
_entity.type
_entity.pdbx_description
1 polymer ?
#
loop_
_entity_poly.entity_id
_entity_poly.type
_entity_poly.pdbx_seq_one_letter_code
_entity_poly.pdbx_strand_id
1 'polypeptide(L)' 'MSNMEWMLSDPYMYHSLLELEGEIVGVQTIRSSVRGHLRSVQPDHIVVEMGGVPFYVRMQQIIWAFPAKSDDKREIE' A
#
# COMPACT_ATOMS: atom_id res chain seq x y z
N MET A 1 -21.31 24.51 -5.29
CA MET A 1 -20.38 23.38 -5.13
C MET A 1 -19.65 23.62 -3.81
N SER A 2 -19.80 22.74 -2.82
CA SER A 2 -19.04 22.86 -1.57
C SER A 2 -17.58 22.54 -1.87
N ASN A 3 -16.66 23.38 -1.41
CA ASN A 3 -15.24 23.05 -1.44
C ASN A 3 -15.01 21.86 -0.51
N MET A 4 -14.61 20.73 -1.07
CA MET A 4 -14.27 19.54 -0.30
C MET A 4 -12.81 19.67 0.12
N GLU A 5 -12.58 20.11 1.35
CA GLU A 5 -11.25 20.11 1.96
C GLU A 5 -10.96 18.71 2.50
N TRP A 6 -9.95 18.06 1.95
CA TRP A 6 -9.47 16.77 2.42
C TRP A 6 -8.25 16.99 3.32
N MET A 7 -8.26 16.38 4.50
CA MET A 7 -7.12 16.40 5.41
C MET A 7 -6.28 15.14 5.21
N LEU A 8 -5.00 15.33 4.90
CA LEU A 8 -4.03 14.24 4.83
C LEU A 8 -3.54 13.92 6.25
N SER A 9 -3.93 12.77 6.81
CA SER A 9 -3.59 12.41 8.19
C SER A 9 -2.12 12.04 8.36
N ASP A 10 -1.54 11.37 7.37
CA ASP A 10 -0.20 10.78 7.44
C ASP A 10 0.64 11.21 6.24
N PRO A 11 1.01 12.50 6.12
CA PRO A 11 1.57 13.07 4.90
C PRO A 11 2.90 12.44 4.47
N TYR A 12 3.75 12.09 5.42
CA TYR A 12 5.03 11.42 5.13
C TYR A 12 4.83 9.97 4.69
N MET A 13 3.93 9.22 5.35
CA MET A 13 3.61 7.85 4.96
C MET A 13 2.98 7.82 3.56
N TYR A 14 2.05 8.74 3.29
CA TYR A 14 1.44 8.90 1.97
C TYR A 14 2.49 9.18 0.89
N HIS A 15 3.40 10.12 1.14
CA HIS A 15 4.48 10.44 0.20
C HIS A 15 5.42 9.24 -0.03
N SER A 16 5.83 8.55 1.04
CA SER A 16 6.66 7.34 0.92
C SER A 16 5.96 6.20 0.18
N LEU A 17 4.64 6.03 0.34
CA LEU A 17 3.87 5.02 -0.39
C LEU A 17 3.71 5.38 -1.87
N LEU A 18 3.55 6.67 -2.21
CA LEU A 18 3.53 7.13 -3.60
C LEU A 18 4.80 6.73 -4.36
N GLU A 19 5.97 6.79 -3.71
CA GLU A 19 7.24 6.36 -4.33
C GLU A 19 7.30 4.85 -4.60
N LEU A 20 6.42 4.06 -3.98
CA LEU A 20 6.33 2.61 -4.12
C LEU A 20 5.16 2.17 -5.01
N GLU A 21 4.40 3.10 -5.60
CA GLU A 21 3.26 2.76 -6.47
C GLU A 21 3.73 1.96 -7.70
N GLY A 22 3.10 0.80 -7.92
CA GLY A 22 3.50 -0.17 -8.94
C GLY A 22 4.40 -1.31 -8.41
N GLU A 23 5.06 -1.11 -7.28
CA GLU A 23 5.96 -2.11 -6.68
C GLU A 23 5.20 -3.16 -5.87
N ILE A 24 5.88 -4.26 -5.55
CA ILE A 24 5.39 -5.20 -4.55
C ILE A 24 5.76 -4.64 -3.17
N VAL A 25 4.77 -4.57 -2.29
CA VAL A 25 4.94 -4.05 -0.94
C VAL A 25 4.49 -5.06 0.09
N GLY A 26 5.15 -5.05 1.24
CA GLY A 26 4.63 -5.63 2.47
C GLY A 26 4.10 -4.50 3.36
N VAL A 27 2.85 -4.61 3.79
CA VAL A 27 2.18 -3.62 4.64
C VAL A 27 1.67 -4.33 5.89
N GLN A 28 2.03 -3.81 7.07
CA GLN A 28 1.47 -4.28 8.33
C GLN A 28 0.35 -3.36 8.79
N THR A 29 -0.80 -3.97 9.04
CA THR A 29 -1.91 -3.32 9.72
C THR A 29 -1.90 -3.66 11.21
N ILE A 30 -2.77 -3.01 11.98
CA ILE A 30 -2.98 -3.33 13.40
C ILE A 30 -3.36 -4.79 13.71
N ARG A 31 -3.88 -5.55 12.73
CA ARG A 31 -4.39 -6.92 12.94
C ARG A 31 -3.62 -7.99 12.16
N SER A 32 -3.05 -7.64 11.00
CA SER A 32 -2.36 -8.58 10.11
C SER A 32 -1.49 -7.84 9.10
N SER A 33 -0.66 -8.56 8.33
CA SER A 33 0.03 -8.02 7.17
C SER A 33 -0.68 -8.38 5.86
N VAL A 34 -0.44 -7.56 4.85
CA VAL A 34 -0.84 -7.78 3.45
C VAL A 34 0.43 -7.63 2.60
N ARG A 35 0.65 -8.56 1.67
CA ARG A 35 1.74 -8.47 0.70
C ARG A 35 1.17 -8.61 -0.71
N GLY A 36 1.55 -7.70 -1.60
CA GLY A 36 1.03 -7.68 -2.96
C GLY A 36 1.49 -6.45 -3.74
N HIS A 37 0.95 -6.28 -4.95
CA HIS A 37 1.25 -5.11 -5.77
C HIS A 37 0.52 -3.88 -5.24
N LEU A 38 1.25 -2.80 -4.97
CA LEU A 38 0.67 -1.51 -4.63
C LEU A 38 0.10 -0.88 -5.91
N ARG A 39 -1.21 -1.01 -6.11
CA ARG A 39 -1.90 -0.55 -7.33
C ARG A 39 -2.23 0.94 -7.30
N SER A 40 -2.54 1.47 -6.12
CA SER A 40 -2.87 2.89 -5.97
C SER A 40 -2.64 3.39 -4.55
N VAL A 41 -2.29 4.67 -4.44
CA VAL A 41 -2.13 5.38 -3.17
C VAL A 41 -3.04 6.61 -3.18
N GLN A 42 -3.93 6.69 -2.19
CA GLN A 42 -4.88 7.79 -1.99
C GLN A 42 -4.63 8.43 -0.61
N PRO A 43 -5.11 9.67 -0.37
CA PRO A 43 -4.87 10.37 0.90
C PRO A 43 -5.30 9.60 2.16
N ASP A 44 -6.33 8.76 2.08
CA ASP A 44 -6.89 8.04 3.24
C ASP A 44 -6.69 6.52 3.20
N HIS A 45 -6.23 5.96 2.07
CA HIS A 45 -6.03 4.52 1.90
C HIS A 45 -5.08 4.17 0.73
N ILE A 46 -4.64 2.92 0.71
CA ILE A 46 -3.93 2.32 -0.42
C ILE A 46 -4.69 1.10 -0.95
N VAL A 47 -4.38 0.70 -2.18
CA VAL A 47 -4.90 -0.52 -2.81
C VAL A 47 -3.75 -1.49 -3.03
N VAL A 48 -3.77 -2.62 -2.33
CA VAL A 48 -2.79 -3.70 -2.50
C VAL A 48 -3.48 -4.90 -3.16
N GLU A 49 -3.00 -5.32 -4.33
CA GLU A 49 -3.55 -6.47 -5.06
C GLU A 49 -2.74 -7.74 -4.78
N MET A 50 -3.45 -8.80 -4.38
CA MET A 50 -2.87 -10.10 -4.10
C MET A 50 -3.76 -11.18 -4.74
N GLY A 51 -3.17 -12.03 -5.59
CA GLY A 51 -3.92 -13.10 -6.26
C GLY A 51 -5.07 -12.60 -7.14
N GLY A 52 -4.94 -11.39 -7.71
CA GLY A 52 -5.98 -10.74 -8.51
C GLY A 52 -7.12 -10.12 -7.70
N VAL A 53 -7.03 -10.11 -6.36
CA VAL A 53 -8.03 -9.48 -5.47
C VAL A 53 -7.47 -8.19 -4.89
N PRO A 54 -8.17 -7.04 -5.02
CA PRO A 54 -7.74 -5.78 -4.42
C PRO A 54 -8.13 -5.69 -2.95
N PHE A 55 -7.18 -5.25 -2.11
CA PHE A 55 -7.38 -4.95 -0.70
C PHE A 55 -7.22 -3.46 -0.45
N TYR A 56 -8.27 -2.83 0.06
CA TYR A 56 -8.27 -1.41 0.43
C TYR A 56 -7.81 -1.28 1.88
N VAL A 57 -6.59 -0.78 2.08
CA VAL A 57 -5.97 -0.64 3.40
C VAL A 57 -5.97 0.81 3.81
N ARG A 58 -6.65 1.14 4.91
CA ARG A 58 -6.73 2.50 5.46
C ARG A 58 -5.35 2.96 5.94
N MET A 59 -4.96 4.18 5.55
CA MET A 59 -3.67 4.79 5.91
C MET A 59 -3.43 4.76 7.42
N GLN A 60 -4.44 5.19 8.19
CA GLN A 60 -4.42 5.25 9.66
C GLN A 60 -4.30 3.90 10.35
N GLN A 61 -4.37 2.79 9.63
CA GLN A 61 -4.24 1.43 10.18
C GLN A 61 -2.89 0.80 9.84
N ILE A 62 -2.06 1.48 9.03
CA ILE A 62 -0.73 1.03 8.64
C ILE A 62 0.25 1.36 9.78
N ILE A 63 0.93 0.33 10.27
CA ILE A 63 2.01 0.47 11.27
C ILE A 63 3.34 0.69 10.53
N TRP A 64 3.58 -0.08 9.48
CA TRP A 64 4.75 0.04 8.62
C TRP A 64 4.45 -0.48 7.21
N ALA A 65 5.25 -0.02 6.24
CA ALA A 65 5.29 -0.53 4.89
C ALA A 65 6.75 -0.66 4.42
N PHE A 66 7.04 -1.63 3.55
CA PHE A 66 8.36 -1.79 2.95
C PHE A 66 8.26 -2.32 1.51
N PRO A 67 9.21 -1.97 0.62
CA PRO A 67 9.32 -2.59 -0.70
C PRO A 67 9.74 -4.05 -0.54
N ALA A 68 8.91 -4.96 -1.04
CA ALA A 68 9.19 -6.38 -1.04
C ALA A 68 9.72 -6.80 -2.42
N LYS A 69 10.69 -7.73 -2.44
CA LYS A 69 11.14 -8.30 -3.70
C LYS A 69 10.01 -9.13 -4.31
N SER A 70 9.90 -9.16 -5.64
CA SER A 70 9.13 -10.21 -6.28
C SER A 70 9.79 -11.54 -5.92
N ASP A 71 9.00 -12.52 -5.48
CA ASP A 71 9.49 -13.88 -5.23
C ASP A 71 9.74 -14.63 -6.56
N ASP A 72 10.05 -13.90 -7.65
CA ASP A 72 10.38 -14.48 -8.95
C ASP A 72 11.82 -14.99 -8.95
N LYS A 73 12.02 -16.04 -8.14
CA LYS A 73 13.10 -17.01 -8.26
C LYS A 73 12.49 -18.39 -8.38
N ARG A 74 11.80 -18.63 -9.50
CA ARG A 74 11.86 -19.94 -10.16
C ARG A 74 13.14 -20.00 -10.99
N GLU A 75 14.30 -19.93 -10.32
CA GLU A 75 15.52 -20.50 -10.87
C GLU A 75 15.33 -22.01 -10.73
N ILE A 76 14.90 -22.61 -11.84
CA ILE A 76 14.80 -24.05 -12.04
C ILE A 76 16.24 -24.58 -11.96
N GLU A 77 16.55 -25.34 -10.91
CA GLU A 77 17.60 -26.36 -10.93
C GLU A 77 17.04 -27.67 -11.49
#